data_AF-A0A0R3PYH6-F1
#
_entry.id   AF-A0A0R3PYH6-F1
#
_cell.length_a   1.000
_cell.length_b   1.000
_cell.length_c   1.000
_cell.angle_alpha   90.00
_cell.angle_beta   90.00
_cell.angle_gamma   90.00
#
_symmetry.space_group_name_H-M   'P 1'
#
loop_
_entity.id
_entity.type
_entity.pdbx_description
1 polymer ?
#
loop_
_entity_poly.entity_id
_entity_poly.type
_entity_poly.pdbx_seq_one_letter_code
_entity_poly.pdbx_strand_id
1 'polypeptide(L)'
;CKDASTQTVADDVLQAEPAEQSSKSLSEVSREWNDGKAVSAFDALRLVKRGIVKCRELESRLDAETAIFVRRSYVAPSVLNHLPYQNYDYNYVTNSCCENVIGYMPIPTGVAGPIPINGHEFYIPMATTEGALVASTNRGCNAVKHSGGVSAHVIDEKMTRAPVVKFPSASGAFELKKWLNIPENFAVVKAEFESTSRFTELRNIEVAIDGNLAFVRFVASTGDAMGMNMVSNSLAMNLLKQKFPSMQLLALSGNYCVDKKAAAINWIDGRGRSVVADCILPASVVASVLKTTPKKMVEAAQSKLQSGSARAVCIGGNNAHAANIVTAIFLATGQDCAQVISSSMCSTRMEETSEGDLYVSCTMPCVEVGTVGGGTILRPQNECLQMLSCAGPSLPTPGAHANRLAEIICSTVLAGELSLMAALITDQLVSTSHSYLFACITSNKWMATQQPVENPSPLVGNSSRKDVRVKRTTLKVECSNIL
;
A
#
# COMPACT_ATOMS: atom_id res chain seq x y z
N CYS A 1 -5.90 -5.80 32.78
CA CYS A 1 -7.32 -5.77 32.37
C CYS A 1 -7.92 -4.50 32.96
N LYS A 2 -8.52 -3.65 32.11
CA LYS A 2 -8.76 -2.20 32.23
C LYS A 2 -7.58 -1.34 31.80
N ASP A 3 -7.59 -0.95 30.52
CA ASP A 3 -7.82 0.46 30.12
C ASP A 3 -7.76 0.55 28.59
N ALA A 4 -8.92 0.32 27.98
CA ALA A 4 -9.24 0.75 26.62
C ALA A 4 -10.56 1.50 26.73
N SER A 5 -10.49 2.81 26.93
CA SER A 5 -11.65 3.68 26.89
C SER A 5 -11.30 4.95 26.11
N THR A 6 -11.87 5.01 24.91
CA THR A 6 -12.40 6.22 24.24
C THR A 6 -12.21 7.51 25.04
N GLN A 7 -11.26 8.36 24.64
CA GLN A 7 -11.22 9.73 25.12
C GLN A 7 -12.25 10.57 24.37
N THR A 8 -13.29 10.91 25.11
CA THR A 8 -14.09 12.11 24.94
C THR A 8 -13.15 13.32 24.92
N VAL A 9 -13.37 14.22 23.97
CA VAL A 9 -12.64 15.48 23.83
C VAL A 9 -12.76 16.26 25.14
N ALA A 10 -11.64 16.46 25.82
CA ALA A 10 -11.54 17.44 26.89
C ALA A 10 -11.10 18.76 26.25
N ASP A 11 -11.99 19.73 26.22
CA ASP A 11 -11.84 21.07 25.64
C ASP A 11 -10.83 21.99 26.37
N ASP A 12 -9.91 21.46 27.19
CA ASP A 12 -9.10 22.25 28.13
C ASP A 12 -7.60 22.37 27.79
N VAL A 13 -7.17 22.14 26.54
CA VAL A 13 -5.74 22.30 26.14
C VAL A 13 -5.51 23.33 25.01
N LEU A 14 -6.56 24.03 24.57
CA LEU A 14 -6.43 25.10 23.58
C LEU A 14 -6.15 26.46 24.23
N GLN A 15 -4.96 26.64 24.80
CA GLN A 15 -4.24 27.92 24.92
C GLN A 15 -3.01 27.77 25.81
N ALA A 16 -1.89 27.37 25.21
CA ALA A 16 -0.57 27.71 25.72
C ALA A 16 0.44 27.67 24.58
N GLU A 17 0.74 28.82 23.97
CA GLU A 17 2.12 29.00 23.51
C GLU A 17 2.99 28.82 24.76
N PRO A 18 4.06 27.99 24.76
CA PRO A 18 4.99 28.00 25.86
C PRO A 18 5.61 29.40 25.90
N ALA A 19 5.22 30.19 26.89
CA ALA A 19 5.92 31.41 27.27
C ALA A 19 7.27 31.08 27.93
N GLU A 20 8.03 30.12 27.38
CA GLU A 20 9.41 29.87 27.77
C GLU A 20 10.30 30.81 26.96
N GLN A 21 10.53 32.01 27.50
CA GLN A 21 11.63 32.85 27.02
C GLN A 21 12.96 32.17 27.37
N SER A 22 13.62 31.59 26.36
CA SER A 22 14.98 31.08 26.55
C SER A 22 15.93 32.21 26.94
N SER A 23 16.59 32.06 28.09
CA SER A 23 17.64 32.97 28.54
C SER A 23 18.95 32.79 27.76
N LYS A 24 19.07 31.75 26.93
CA LYS A 24 20.29 31.42 26.18
C LYS A 24 20.33 32.10 24.82
N SER A 25 21.51 32.56 24.43
CA SER A 25 21.77 33.08 23.09
C SER A 25 21.69 31.98 22.03
N LEU A 26 21.37 32.33 20.80
CA LEU A 26 21.28 31.36 19.69
C LEU A 26 22.63 30.66 19.43
N SER A 27 23.75 31.35 19.66
CA SER A 27 25.09 30.79 19.52
C SER A 27 25.41 29.75 20.60
N GLU A 28 24.94 29.96 21.83
CA GLU A 28 25.08 28.97 22.91
C GLU A 28 24.23 27.73 22.61
N VAL A 29 22.97 27.93 22.23
CA VAL A 29 22.06 26.84 21.87
C VAL A 29 22.59 26.02 20.67
N SER A 30 23.13 26.70 19.65
CA SER A 30 23.74 26.04 18.49
C SER A 30 24.97 25.22 18.88
N ARG A 31 25.79 25.72 19.81
CA ARG A 31 26.93 24.97 20.35
C ARG A 31 26.47 23.74 21.12
N GLU A 32 25.48 23.89 22.00
CA GLU A 32 24.90 22.77 22.75
C GLU A 32 24.34 21.68 21.83
N TRP A 33 23.65 22.06 20.74
CA TRP A 33 23.17 21.13 19.72
C TRP A 33 24.32 20.33 19.07
N ASN A 34 25.38 21.04 18.66
CA ASN A 34 26.54 20.44 18.01
C ASN A 34 27.34 19.53 18.97
N ASP A 35 27.42 19.92 20.24
CA ASP A 35 28.05 19.14 21.32
C ASP A 35 27.20 17.92 21.73
N GLY A 36 25.99 17.78 21.19
CA GLY A 36 25.08 16.67 21.48
C GLY A 36 24.39 16.75 22.84
N LYS A 37 24.30 17.96 23.41
CA LYS A 37 23.53 18.21 24.63
C LYS A 37 22.04 18.29 24.31
N ALA A 38 21.21 17.89 25.27
CA ALA A 38 19.76 18.08 25.18
C ALA A 38 19.43 19.58 25.14
N VAL A 39 18.55 19.96 24.21
CA VAL A 39 18.02 21.33 24.07
C VAL A 39 16.51 21.31 24.28
N SER A 40 15.94 22.42 24.74
CA SER A 40 14.48 22.56 24.88
C SER A 40 13.78 22.56 23.52
N ALA A 41 12.49 22.24 23.50
CA ALA A 41 11.67 22.32 22.29
C ALA A 41 11.67 23.74 21.70
N PHE A 42 11.56 24.77 22.55
CA PHE A 42 11.60 26.17 22.14
C PHE A 42 12.93 26.55 21.49
N ASP A 43 14.05 26.11 22.06
CA ASP A 43 15.39 26.36 21.53
C ASP A 43 15.64 25.61 20.22
N ALA A 44 15.21 24.35 20.12
CA ALA A 44 15.24 23.60 18.86
C ALA A 44 14.42 24.31 17.77
N LEU A 45 13.23 24.84 18.11
CA LEU A 45 12.41 25.63 17.18
C LEU A 45 13.13 26.90 16.72
N ARG A 46 13.86 27.60 17.60
CA ARG A 46 14.69 28.75 17.23
C ARG A 46 15.79 28.37 16.24
N LEU A 47 16.46 27.23 16.47
CA LEU A 47 17.49 26.72 15.55
C LEU A 47 16.91 26.39 14.17
N VAL A 48 15.75 25.72 14.13
CA VAL A 48 15.07 25.36 12.88
C VAL A 48 14.61 26.61 12.12
N LYS A 49 13.97 27.58 12.80
CA LYS A 49 13.53 28.86 12.19
C LYS A 49 14.69 29.66 11.59
N ARG A 50 15.90 29.49 12.10
CA ARG A 50 17.12 30.16 11.61
C ARG A 50 17.89 29.34 10.58
N GLY A 51 17.42 28.14 10.24
CA GLY A 51 18.07 27.25 9.27
C GLY A 51 19.39 26.64 9.77
N ILE A 52 19.65 26.71 11.07
CA ILE A 52 20.85 26.13 11.69
C ILE A 52 20.71 24.60 11.78
N VAL A 53 19.50 24.14 12.09
CA VAL A 53 19.12 22.72 12.18
C VAL A 53 18.00 22.44 11.18
N LYS A 54 18.05 21.30 10.50
CA LYS A 54 16.97 20.88 9.58
C LYS A 54 15.96 20.01 10.32
N CYS A 55 14.69 20.06 9.89
CA CYS A 55 13.62 19.27 10.51
C CYS A 55 13.93 17.77 10.60
N ARG A 56 14.61 17.19 9.61
CA ARG A 56 14.98 15.76 9.57
C ARG A 56 16.04 15.35 10.62
N GLU A 57 16.67 16.33 11.26
CA GLU A 57 17.75 16.10 12.24
C GLU A 57 17.21 16.14 13.68
N LEU A 58 15.92 16.44 13.88
CA LEU A 58 15.35 16.64 15.21
C LEU A 58 15.42 15.38 16.08
N GLU A 59 15.08 14.22 15.51
CA GLU A 59 15.12 12.93 16.18
C GLU A 59 16.54 12.46 16.53
N SER A 60 17.59 13.15 16.06
CA SER A 60 18.98 12.83 16.46
C SER A 60 19.33 13.33 17.86
N ARG A 61 18.56 14.29 18.40
CA ARG A 61 18.84 14.95 19.69
C ARG A 61 17.61 15.06 20.61
N LEU A 62 16.41 14.85 20.08
CA LEU A 62 15.15 14.97 20.82
C LEU A 62 14.42 13.63 20.77
N ASP A 63 13.60 13.36 21.78
CA ASP A 63 12.62 12.29 21.68
C ASP A 63 11.61 12.59 20.55
N ALA A 64 10.94 11.53 20.07
CA ALA A 64 10.09 11.64 18.89
C ALA A 64 8.95 12.65 19.06
N GLU A 65 8.26 12.67 20.20
CA GLU A 65 7.13 13.58 20.40
C GLU A 65 7.59 15.04 20.45
N THR A 66 8.70 15.33 21.13
CA THR A 66 9.31 16.66 21.16
C THR A 66 9.76 17.09 19.75
N ALA A 67 10.41 16.20 19.00
CA ALA A 67 10.82 16.46 17.62
C ALA A 67 9.61 16.78 16.72
N ILE A 68 8.53 16.00 16.85
CA ILE A 68 7.29 16.19 16.11
C ILE A 68 6.63 17.51 16.51
N PHE A 69 6.56 17.85 17.80
CA PHE A 69 6.03 19.12 18.28
C PHE A 69 6.78 20.32 17.69
N VAL A 70 8.12 20.29 17.74
CA VAL A 70 8.98 21.34 17.14
C VAL A 70 8.73 21.44 15.64
N ARG A 71 8.66 20.30 14.94
CA ARG A 71 8.37 20.25 13.51
C ARG A 71 7.01 20.87 13.21
N ARG A 72 5.93 20.43 13.86
CA ARG A 72 4.57 20.96 13.70
C ARG A 72 4.51 22.48 13.90
N SER A 73 5.16 22.97 14.95
CA SER A 73 5.27 24.40 15.28
C SER A 73 6.01 25.22 14.22
N TYR A 74 6.88 24.58 13.44
CA TYR A 74 7.60 25.21 12.34
C TYR A 74 6.85 25.15 11.01
N VAL A 75 6.37 23.97 10.59
CA VAL A 75 5.75 23.78 9.26
C VAL A 75 4.34 24.33 9.16
N ALA A 76 3.55 24.27 10.24
CA ALA A 76 2.14 24.64 10.22
C ALA A 76 1.70 25.21 11.59
N PRO A 77 2.28 26.36 12.00
CA PRO A 77 1.98 26.97 13.30
C PRO A 77 0.49 27.25 13.43
N SER A 78 -0.09 26.83 14.56
CA SER A 78 -1.51 27.04 14.91
C SER A 78 -2.56 26.38 14.00
N VAL A 79 -2.14 25.56 13.03
CA VAL A 79 -3.05 24.86 12.10
C VAL A 79 -3.35 23.43 12.56
N LEU A 80 -2.33 22.71 13.03
CA LEU A 80 -2.43 21.29 13.37
C LEU A 80 -3.01 21.09 14.78
N ASN A 81 -4.29 21.39 14.98
CA ASN A 81 -4.94 21.25 16.29
C ASN A 81 -5.55 19.85 16.50
N HIS A 82 -6.02 19.21 15.42
CA HIS A 82 -6.74 17.93 15.49
C HIS A 82 -5.97 16.73 14.92
N LEU A 83 -4.84 16.95 14.24
CA LEU A 83 -3.99 15.86 13.78
C LEU A 83 -3.24 15.30 15.00
N PRO A 84 -3.57 14.09 15.48
CA PRO A 84 -2.95 13.57 16.70
C PRO A 84 -1.48 13.23 16.47
N TYR A 85 -0.70 13.31 17.54
CA TYR A 85 0.72 12.95 17.51
C TYR A 85 1.28 12.44 18.85
N GLN A 86 0.50 12.47 19.92
CA GLN A 86 0.93 12.01 21.24
C GLN A 86 0.54 10.55 21.46
N ASN A 87 1.24 9.88 22.36
CA ASN A 87 0.97 8.51 22.80
C ASN A 87 1.01 7.48 21.65
N TYR A 88 1.87 7.71 20.66
CA TYR A 88 2.09 6.80 19.55
C TYR A 88 3.53 6.26 19.58
N ASP A 89 3.70 4.97 19.34
CA ASP A 89 5.03 4.32 19.39
C ASP A 89 5.82 4.60 18.09
N TYR A 90 6.45 5.77 18.03
CA TYR A 90 7.25 6.22 16.88
C TYR A 90 8.54 5.43 16.67
N ASN A 91 8.92 4.53 17.59
CA ASN A 91 10.12 3.70 17.43
C ASN A 91 10.01 2.77 16.21
N TYR A 92 8.79 2.35 15.86
CA TYR A 92 8.54 1.52 14.67
C TYR A 92 8.37 2.34 13.38
N VAL A 93 8.27 3.68 13.48
CA VAL A 93 8.09 4.56 12.31
C VAL A 93 9.41 5.15 11.87
N THR A 94 10.19 5.67 12.81
CA THR A 94 11.44 6.36 12.54
C THR A 94 12.41 5.44 11.81
N ASN A 95 12.98 5.93 10.70
CA ASN A 95 13.90 5.19 9.81
C ASN A 95 13.35 3.90 9.20
N SER A 96 12.03 3.66 9.30
CA SER A 96 11.41 2.41 8.83
C SER A 96 10.19 2.64 7.93
N CYS A 97 9.28 3.55 8.31
CA CYS A 97 8.00 3.72 7.62
C CYS A 97 7.73 5.16 7.13
N CYS A 98 8.28 6.18 7.80
CA CYS A 98 8.02 7.57 7.41
C CYS A 98 9.11 8.53 7.93
N GLU A 99 9.40 9.56 7.14
CA GLU A 99 10.31 10.66 7.49
C GLU A 99 9.53 11.96 7.73
N ASN A 100 10.13 12.91 8.47
CA ASN A 100 9.54 14.21 8.75
C ASN A 100 8.13 14.13 9.37
N VAL A 101 7.91 13.15 10.25
CA VAL A 101 6.64 12.87 10.90
C VAL A 101 6.06 14.12 11.57
N ILE A 102 4.79 14.43 11.30
CA ILE A 102 4.06 15.53 11.97
C ILE A 102 2.91 15.03 12.84
N GLY A 103 2.73 13.72 12.96
CA GLY A 103 1.61 13.07 13.62
C GLY A 103 1.23 11.79 12.90
N TYR A 104 0.02 11.30 13.14
CA TYR A 104 -0.56 10.16 12.43
C TYR A 104 -2.01 10.46 12.04
N MET A 105 -2.51 9.77 11.02
CA MET A 105 -3.88 9.94 10.52
C MET A 105 -4.75 8.77 10.99
N PRO A 106 -5.70 8.98 11.92
CA PRO A 106 -6.68 7.95 12.26
C PRO A 106 -7.58 7.65 11.07
N ILE A 107 -7.70 6.37 10.71
CA ILE A 107 -8.67 5.89 9.71
C ILE A 107 -9.62 4.95 10.46
N PRO A 108 -10.96 5.12 10.34
CA PRO A 108 -11.90 4.20 10.96
C PRO A 108 -11.67 2.76 10.48
N THR A 109 -11.50 1.84 11.42
CA THR A 109 -11.32 0.41 11.14
C THR A 109 -12.55 -0.36 11.60
N GLY A 110 -13.31 -0.86 10.64
CA GLY A 110 -14.45 -1.75 10.86
C GLY A 110 -14.09 -3.22 10.71
N VAL A 111 -15.08 -4.09 10.90
CA VAL A 111 -14.94 -5.54 10.74
C VAL A 111 -16.08 -6.09 9.88
N ALA A 112 -15.76 -6.96 8.93
CA ALA A 112 -16.72 -7.73 8.14
C ALA A 112 -16.54 -9.23 8.40
N GLY A 113 -17.62 -9.97 8.61
CA GLY A 113 -17.56 -11.42 8.80
C GLY A 113 -18.55 -11.96 9.84
N PRO A 114 -18.43 -13.24 10.22
CA PRO A 114 -17.37 -14.15 9.78
C PRO A 114 -17.55 -14.60 8.32
N ILE A 115 -16.45 -14.80 7.61
CA ILE A 115 -16.42 -15.47 6.29
C ILE A 115 -15.68 -16.82 6.43
N PRO A 116 -16.32 -17.96 6.15
CA PRO A 116 -15.64 -19.24 6.08
C PRO A 116 -14.81 -19.35 4.80
N ILE A 117 -13.51 -19.57 4.93
CA ILE A 117 -12.54 -19.72 3.83
C ILE A 117 -11.74 -20.99 4.10
N ASN A 118 -11.77 -21.94 3.16
CA ASN A 118 -11.07 -23.24 3.29
C ASN A 118 -11.37 -23.96 4.62
N GLY A 119 -12.61 -23.85 5.13
CA GLY A 119 -13.04 -24.44 6.39
C GLY A 119 -12.71 -23.63 7.66
N HIS A 120 -12.09 -22.46 7.55
CA HIS A 120 -11.77 -21.58 8.68
C HIS A 120 -12.57 -20.28 8.64
N GLU A 121 -13.12 -19.84 9.77
CA GLU A 121 -13.87 -18.58 9.86
C GLU A 121 -12.93 -17.40 10.17
N PHE A 122 -13.07 -16.32 9.40
CA PHE A 122 -12.30 -15.09 9.60
C PHE A 122 -13.20 -13.86 9.79
N TYR A 123 -12.80 -12.97 10.69
CA TYR A 123 -13.33 -11.62 10.82
C TYR A 123 -12.32 -10.65 10.18
N ILE A 124 -12.75 -9.96 9.13
CA ILE A 124 -11.86 -9.18 8.26
C ILE A 124 -11.78 -7.73 8.73
N PRO A 125 -10.62 -7.23 9.19
CA PRO A 125 -10.45 -5.83 9.50
C PRO A 125 -10.40 -5.01 8.21
N MET A 126 -11.15 -3.90 8.18
CA MET A 126 -11.28 -3.02 7.01
C MET A 126 -11.17 -1.56 7.44
N ALA A 127 -10.07 -0.90 7.08
CA ALA A 127 -9.85 0.52 7.35
C ALA A 127 -10.35 1.37 6.19
N THR A 128 -11.40 2.18 6.40
CA THR A 128 -12.02 2.97 5.34
C THR A 128 -12.78 4.17 5.88
N THR A 129 -12.92 5.20 5.05
CA THR A 129 -13.84 6.33 5.27
C THR A 129 -15.03 6.27 4.32
N GLU A 130 -15.11 5.28 3.44
CA GLU A 130 -16.24 5.08 2.53
C GLU A 130 -17.43 4.47 3.29
N GLY A 131 -18.52 5.22 3.37
CA GLY A 131 -19.76 4.76 3.98
C GLY A 131 -20.30 3.51 3.28
N ALA A 132 -20.95 2.64 4.05
CA ALA A 132 -21.55 1.37 3.60
C ALA A 132 -20.58 0.31 3.05
N LEU A 133 -19.29 0.59 2.82
CA LEU A 133 -18.33 -0.41 2.30
C LEU A 133 -18.27 -1.65 3.21
N VAL A 134 -17.95 -1.46 4.50
CA VAL A 134 -17.85 -2.58 5.46
C VAL A 134 -19.18 -3.32 5.61
N ALA A 135 -20.30 -2.60 5.66
CA ALA A 135 -21.63 -3.18 5.78
C ALA A 135 -22.00 -4.03 4.54
N SER A 136 -21.67 -3.56 3.34
CA SER A 136 -21.87 -4.28 2.08
C SER A 136 -21.01 -5.54 2.05
N THR A 137 -19.72 -5.45 2.37
CA THR A 137 -18.83 -6.62 2.47
C THR A 137 -19.36 -7.62 3.49
N ASN A 138 -19.82 -7.17 4.65
CA ASN A 138 -20.41 -8.02 5.69
C ASN A 138 -21.66 -8.77 5.21
N ARG A 139 -22.53 -8.12 4.42
CA ARG A 139 -23.67 -8.79 3.77
C ARG A 139 -23.20 -9.88 2.80
N GLY A 140 -22.15 -9.62 2.03
CA GLY A 140 -21.49 -10.60 1.18
C GLY A 140 -20.96 -11.81 1.96
N CYS A 141 -20.24 -11.56 3.05
CA CYS A 141 -19.75 -12.60 3.95
C CYS A 141 -20.90 -13.45 4.49
N ASN A 142 -22.03 -12.81 4.85
CA ASN A 142 -23.22 -13.51 5.31
C ASN A 142 -23.82 -14.43 4.23
N ALA A 143 -23.89 -13.99 2.98
CA ALA A 143 -24.36 -14.83 1.87
C ALA A 143 -23.45 -16.04 1.64
N VAL A 144 -22.14 -15.82 1.64
CA VAL A 144 -21.12 -16.86 1.53
C VAL A 144 -21.20 -17.87 2.68
N LYS A 145 -21.34 -17.39 3.92
CA LYS A 145 -21.45 -18.25 5.11
C LYS A 145 -22.66 -19.20 5.02
N HIS A 146 -23.82 -18.69 4.58
CA HIS A 146 -25.02 -19.50 4.38
C HIS A 146 -24.93 -20.44 3.17
N SER A 147 -23.86 -20.35 2.39
CA SER A 147 -23.61 -21.16 1.19
C SER A 147 -22.47 -22.18 1.39
N GLY A 148 -21.96 -22.34 2.61
CA GLY A 148 -20.91 -23.32 2.93
C GLY A 148 -19.48 -22.77 2.91
N GLY A 149 -19.28 -21.49 2.57
CA GLY A 149 -17.96 -20.84 2.55
C GLY A 149 -17.35 -20.69 1.17
N VAL A 150 -16.08 -20.27 1.14
CA VAL A 150 -15.26 -20.07 -0.07
C VAL A 150 -14.14 -21.09 -0.11
N SER A 151 -13.86 -21.64 -1.30
CA SER A 151 -12.59 -22.30 -1.60
C SER A 151 -11.64 -21.29 -2.22
N ALA A 152 -10.45 -21.11 -1.65
CA ALA A 152 -9.48 -20.14 -2.15
C ALA A 152 -8.08 -20.73 -2.19
N HIS A 153 -7.35 -20.51 -3.29
CA HIS A 153 -6.03 -21.10 -3.49
C HIS A 153 -5.09 -20.13 -4.18
N VAL A 154 -3.87 -20.01 -3.65
CA VAL A 154 -2.75 -19.41 -4.37
C VAL A 154 -2.30 -20.36 -5.49
N ILE A 155 -2.35 -19.90 -6.73
CA ILE A 155 -1.96 -20.67 -7.93
C ILE A 155 -0.50 -20.40 -8.35
N ASP A 156 0.04 -19.24 -8.01
CA ASP A 156 1.43 -18.88 -8.27
C ASP A 156 1.91 -17.82 -7.27
N GLU A 157 3.21 -17.78 -7.01
CA GLU A 157 3.88 -16.81 -6.14
C GLU A 157 5.19 -16.36 -6.78
N LYS A 158 5.24 -15.10 -7.22
CA LYS A 158 6.46 -14.51 -7.77
C LYS A 158 6.46 -12.99 -7.69
N MET A 159 7.37 -12.43 -6.90
CA MET A 159 7.68 -11.01 -6.96
C MET A 159 8.68 -10.73 -8.09
N THR A 160 8.62 -9.54 -8.67
CA THR A 160 9.44 -9.18 -9.83
C THR A 160 10.14 -7.85 -9.70
N ARG A 161 11.36 -7.78 -10.24
CA ARG A 161 12.12 -6.55 -10.48
C ARG A 161 12.74 -6.60 -11.85
N ALA A 162 12.63 -5.52 -12.61
CA ALA A 162 13.17 -5.45 -13.96
C ALA A 162 14.07 -4.22 -14.15
N PRO A 163 15.38 -4.33 -13.95
CA PRO A 163 16.32 -3.29 -14.36
C PRO A 163 16.33 -3.12 -15.88
N VAL A 164 16.63 -1.90 -16.34
CA VAL A 164 16.92 -1.61 -17.74
C VAL A 164 18.40 -1.33 -17.89
N VAL A 165 19.03 -2.06 -18.82
CA VAL A 165 20.44 -1.93 -19.16
C VAL A 165 20.59 -1.56 -20.63
N LYS A 166 21.70 -0.89 -20.95
CA LYS A 166 22.03 -0.42 -22.29
C LYS A 166 23.36 -0.98 -22.76
N PHE A 167 23.41 -1.32 -24.03
CA PHE A 167 24.61 -1.75 -24.74
C PHE A 167 25.00 -0.75 -25.84
N PRO A 168 26.22 -0.81 -26.40
CA PRO A 168 26.59 -0.02 -27.57
C PRO A 168 25.71 -0.30 -28.80
N SER A 169 25.27 -1.55 -28.97
CA SER A 169 24.39 -1.98 -30.07
C SER A 169 23.39 -3.04 -29.61
N ALA A 170 22.36 -3.29 -30.42
CA ALA A 170 21.36 -4.35 -30.17
C ALA A 170 21.99 -5.74 -30.04
N SER A 171 23.13 -5.99 -30.69
CA SER A 171 23.86 -7.25 -30.56
C SER A 171 24.24 -7.55 -29.11
N GLY A 172 24.63 -6.54 -28.32
CA GLY A 172 24.97 -6.76 -26.91
C GLY A 172 23.76 -7.20 -26.06
N ALA A 173 22.60 -6.57 -26.28
CA ALA A 173 21.36 -6.96 -25.61
C ALA A 173 20.91 -8.38 -26.00
N PHE A 174 21.09 -8.75 -27.28
CA PHE A 174 20.82 -10.10 -27.78
C PHE A 174 21.75 -11.14 -27.14
N GLU A 175 23.06 -10.88 -27.08
CA GLU A 175 24.02 -11.80 -26.46
C GLU A 175 23.74 -11.98 -24.96
N LEU A 176 23.34 -10.92 -24.24
CA LEU A 176 22.88 -11.03 -22.85
C LEU A 176 21.69 -11.98 -22.72
N LYS A 177 20.64 -11.79 -23.53
CA LYS A 177 19.44 -12.65 -23.52
C LYS A 177 19.79 -14.10 -23.84
N LYS A 178 20.59 -14.31 -24.89
CA LYS A 178 21.04 -15.64 -25.29
C LYS A 178 21.84 -16.33 -24.19
N TRP A 179 22.74 -15.60 -23.54
CA TRP A 179 23.57 -16.12 -22.45
C TRP A 179 22.72 -16.52 -21.24
N LEU A 180 21.74 -15.69 -20.85
CA LEU A 180 20.82 -15.99 -19.73
C LEU A 180 19.88 -17.17 -20.00
N ASN A 181 19.58 -17.47 -21.26
CA ASN A 181 18.77 -18.64 -21.64
C ASN A 181 19.52 -19.97 -21.56
N ILE A 182 20.84 -19.96 -21.35
CA ILE A 182 21.64 -21.17 -21.16
C ILE A 182 21.50 -21.60 -19.67
N PRO A 183 21.04 -22.82 -19.36
CA PRO A 183 20.74 -23.26 -17.99
C PRO A 183 21.90 -23.10 -17.01
N GLU A 184 23.13 -23.39 -17.44
CA GLU A 184 24.33 -23.30 -16.60
C GLU A 184 24.63 -21.85 -16.20
N ASN A 185 24.39 -20.90 -17.10
CA ASN A 185 24.59 -19.49 -16.85
C ASN A 185 23.48 -18.93 -15.94
N PHE A 186 22.23 -19.34 -16.17
CA PHE A 186 21.13 -19.02 -15.26
C PHE A 186 21.44 -19.53 -13.84
N ALA A 187 21.96 -20.75 -13.70
CA ALA A 187 22.33 -21.33 -12.41
C ALA A 187 23.39 -20.48 -11.68
N VAL A 188 24.37 -19.92 -12.40
CA VAL A 188 25.36 -19.01 -11.82
C VAL A 188 24.70 -17.74 -11.30
N VAL A 189 23.80 -17.13 -12.08
CA VAL A 189 23.07 -15.92 -11.63
C VAL A 189 22.13 -16.24 -10.46
N LYS A 190 21.46 -17.39 -10.49
CA LYS A 190 20.60 -17.88 -9.40
C LYS A 190 21.38 -18.03 -8.10
N ALA A 191 22.53 -18.70 -8.12
CA ALA A 191 23.37 -18.87 -6.94
C ALA A 191 23.79 -17.52 -6.33
N GLU A 192 24.21 -16.57 -7.17
CA GLU A 192 24.57 -15.23 -6.73
C GLU A 192 23.37 -14.47 -6.16
N PHE A 193 22.20 -14.57 -6.81
CA PHE A 193 20.97 -13.92 -6.39
C PHE A 193 20.52 -14.44 -5.01
N GLU A 194 20.48 -15.76 -4.84
CA GLU A 194 20.00 -16.43 -3.62
C GLU A 194 20.98 -16.31 -2.44
N SER A 195 22.25 -16.00 -2.70
CA SER A 195 23.23 -15.72 -1.64
C SER A 195 22.86 -14.52 -0.76
N THR A 196 22.00 -13.61 -1.26
CA THR A 196 21.58 -12.41 -0.53
C THR A 196 20.51 -12.67 0.54
N SER A 197 19.78 -13.79 0.44
CA SER A 197 18.63 -14.04 1.31
C SER A 197 18.23 -15.51 1.29
N ARG A 198 18.06 -16.10 2.48
CA ARG A 198 17.59 -17.47 2.66
C ARG A 198 16.13 -17.72 2.26
N PHE A 199 15.35 -16.65 2.05
CA PHE A 199 13.91 -16.72 1.72
C PHE A 199 13.63 -16.38 0.27
N THR A 200 14.67 -16.08 -0.51
CA THR A 200 14.54 -15.70 -1.90
C THR A 200 14.93 -16.87 -2.77
N GLU A 201 14.06 -17.24 -3.69
CA GLU A 201 14.36 -18.26 -4.69
C GLU A 201 14.14 -17.66 -6.08
N LEU A 202 15.21 -17.53 -6.86
CA LEU A 202 15.11 -17.03 -8.23
C LEU A 202 14.51 -18.13 -9.13
N ARG A 203 13.30 -17.89 -9.63
CA ARG A 203 12.56 -18.83 -10.47
C ARG A 203 12.86 -18.65 -11.95
N ASN A 204 12.97 -17.40 -12.41
CA ASN A 204 13.19 -17.09 -13.82
C ASN A 204 13.87 -15.73 -14.02
N ILE A 205 14.49 -15.53 -15.18
CA ILE A 205 14.93 -14.21 -15.67
C ILE A 205 14.40 -14.03 -17.08
N GLU A 206 13.45 -13.11 -17.25
CA GLU A 206 12.91 -12.76 -18.57
C GLU A 206 13.63 -11.54 -19.13
N VAL A 207 14.03 -11.60 -20.41
CA VAL A 207 14.69 -10.47 -21.07
C VAL A 207 13.85 -9.99 -22.26
N ALA A 208 13.33 -8.78 -22.15
CA ALA A 208 12.76 -8.04 -23.26
C ALA A 208 13.82 -7.10 -23.86
N ILE A 209 13.89 -7.02 -25.19
CA ILE A 209 14.88 -6.20 -25.90
C ILE A 209 14.14 -5.11 -26.68
N ASP A 210 14.64 -3.89 -26.60
CA ASP A 210 14.23 -2.76 -27.44
C ASP A 210 15.49 -2.04 -27.96
N GLY A 211 15.83 -2.28 -29.23
CA GLY A 211 17.08 -1.80 -29.80
C GLY A 211 18.30 -2.25 -28.99
N ASN A 212 19.09 -1.30 -28.48
CA ASN A 212 20.25 -1.56 -27.62
C ASN A 212 19.93 -1.59 -26.11
N LEU A 213 18.65 -1.62 -25.75
CA LEU A 213 18.19 -1.79 -24.37
C LEU A 213 17.78 -3.25 -24.11
N ALA A 214 18.05 -3.71 -22.89
CA ALA A 214 17.51 -4.95 -22.36
C ALA A 214 16.83 -4.69 -21.01
N PHE A 215 15.59 -5.16 -20.87
CA PHE A 215 14.83 -5.16 -19.64
C PHE A 215 14.92 -6.54 -19.02
N VAL A 216 15.67 -6.66 -17.92
CA VAL A 216 16.03 -7.94 -17.28
C VAL A 216 15.10 -8.18 -16.09
N ARG A 217 13.97 -8.84 -16.30
CA ARG A 217 12.96 -9.10 -15.27
C ARG A 217 13.32 -10.34 -14.47
N PHE A 218 13.87 -10.13 -13.28
CA PHE A 218 14.06 -11.17 -12.26
C PHE A 218 12.70 -11.54 -11.67
N VAL A 219 12.45 -12.84 -11.56
CA VAL A 219 11.22 -13.42 -11.05
C VAL A 219 11.59 -14.36 -9.91
N ALA A 220 11.14 -14.06 -8.68
CA ALA A 220 11.54 -14.83 -7.50
C ALA A 220 10.41 -14.97 -6.47
N SER A 221 10.41 -16.06 -5.70
CA SER A 221 9.60 -16.15 -4.48
C SER A 221 10.30 -15.41 -3.33
N THR A 222 9.54 -14.95 -2.35
CA THR A 222 10.05 -14.06 -1.28
C THR A 222 9.57 -14.44 0.11
N GLY A 223 9.02 -15.64 0.26
CA GLY A 223 8.44 -16.10 1.52
C GLY A 223 7.32 -15.15 1.97
N ASP A 224 7.26 -14.86 3.27
CA ASP A 224 6.19 -14.03 3.83
C ASP A 224 6.38 -12.51 3.65
N ALA A 225 7.51 -12.08 3.10
CA ALA A 225 7.68 -10.69 2.71
C ALA A 225 7.00 -10.43 1.35
N MET A 226 6.52 -9.21 1.15
CA MET A 226 6.09 -8.76 -0.17
C MET A 226 7.27 -8.77 -1.16
N GLY A 227 8.49 -8.48 -0.67
CA GLY A 227 9.72 -8.90 -1.33
C GLY A 227 10.37 -7.90 -2.29
N MET A 228 9.82 -6.69 -2.43
CA MET A 228 10.34 -5.67 -3.37
C MET A 228 11.82 -5.30 -3.19
N ASN A 229 12.32 -5.29 -1.95
CA ASN A 229 13.73 -5.04 -1.67
C ASN A 229 14.57 -6.29 -1.94
N MET A 230 14.02 -7.48 -1.67
CA MET A 230 14.70 -8.77 -1.87
C MET A 230 14.93 -9.07 -3.35
N VAL A 231 13.98 -8.71 -4.22
CA VAL A 231 14.13 -8.89 -5.67
C VAL A 231 15.04 -7.85 -6.33
N SER A 232 15.38 -6.77 -5.63
CA SER A 232 16.27 -5.71 -6.12
C SER A 232 17.73 -6.07 -5.86
N ASN A 233 18.20 -7.13 -6.51
CA ASN A 233 19.47 -7.78 -6.15
C ASN A 233 20.69 -7.12 -6.80
N SER A 234 21.53 -6.46 -6.00
CA SER A 234 22.75 -5.80 -6.47
C SER A 234 23.85 -6.78 -6.89
N LEU A 235 23.95 -7.96 -6.26
CA LEU A 235 25.00 -8.94 -6.55
C LEU A 235 24.82 -9.56 -7.93
N ALA A 236 23.61 -9.99 -8.28
CA ALA A 236 23.27 -10.47 -9.62
C ALA A 236 23.57 -9.41 -10.69
N MET A 237 23.27 -8.13 -10.42
CA MET A 237 23.60 -7.04 -11.34
C MET A 237 25.10 -6.81 -11.50
N ASN A 238 25.88 -6.96 -10.43
CA ASN A 238 27.33 -6.86 -10.47
C ASN A 238 27.96 -8.01 -11.26
N LEU A 239 27.46 -9.24 -11.07
CA LEU A 239 27.85 -10.41 -11.86
C LEU A 239 27.60 -10.19 -13.35
N LEU A 240 26.41 -9.69 -13.72
CA LEU A 240 26.09 -9.37 -15.11
C LEU A 240 27.00 -8.28 -15.69
N LYS A 241 27.35 -7.25 -14.91
CA LYS A 241 28.31 -6.21 -15.33
C LYS A 241 29.72 -6.76 -15.55
N GLN A 242 30.17 -7.70 -14.71
CA GLN A 242 31.46 -8.35 -14.90
C GLN A 242 31.46 -9.22 -16.17
N LYS A 243 30.36 -9.95 -16.42
CA LYS A 243 30.23 -10.79 -17.61
C LYS A 243 30.09 -10.00 -18.90
N PHE A 244 29.43 -8.84 -18.83
CA PHE A 244 29.20 -7.94 -19.95
C PHE A 244 29.75 -6.54 -19.65
N PRO A 245 31.06 -6.29 -19.80
CA PRO A 245 31.68 -5.01 -19.42
C PRO A 245 31.14 -3.78 -20.16
N SER A 246 30.55 -3.98 -21.35
CA SER A 246 29.90 -2.92 -22.14
C SER A 246 28.47 -2.61 -21.70
N MET A 247 27.91 -3.38 -20.75
CA MET A 247 26.58 -3.19 -20.20
C MET A 247 26.55 -2.02 -19.22
N GLN A 248 25.75 -1.00 -19.55
CA GLN A 248 25.46 0.11 -18.66
C GLN A 248 24.12 -0.11 -17.97
N LEU A 249 24.09 -0.16 -16.64
CA LEU A 249 22.84 -0.08 -15.89
C LEU A 249 22.29 1.34 -15.96
N LEU A 250 21.10 1.52 -16.55
CA LEU A 250 20.43 2.82 -16.62
C LEU A 250 19.53 3.05 -15.41
N ALA A 251 18.72 2.05 -15.04
CA ALA A 251 17.87 2.09 -13.85
C ALA A 251 17.62 0.69 -13.31
N LEU A 252 17.55 0.56 -11.98
CA LEU A 252 17.18 -0.70 -11.32
C LEU A 252 15.71 -1.07 -11.53
N SER A 253 14.87 -0.12 -11.93
CA SER A 253 13.48 -0.34 -12.33
C SER A 253 13.22 0.35 -13.67
N GLY A 254 13.23 -0.43 -14.75
CA GLY A 254 12.91 -0.02 -16.12
C GLY A 254 11.42 -0.08 -16.44
N ASN A 255 10.54 -0.04 -15.43
CA ASN A 255 9.08 -0.17 -15.58
C ASN A 255 8.59 -1.46 -16.25
N TYR A 256 9.41 -2.50 -16.34
CA TYR A 256 9.03 -3.83 -16.85
C TYR A 256 8.79 -4.85 -15.71
N CYS A 257 8.60 -4.38 -14.46
CA CYS A 257 8.33 -5.26 -13.31
C CYS A 257 6.91 -5.87 -13.36
N VAL A 258 5.80 -5.11 -13.30
CA VAL A 258 5.61 -3.64 -13.20
C VAL A 258 5.06 -3.26 -11.82
N ASP A 259 5.70 -2.32 -11.13
CA ASP A 259 5.31 -1.94 -9.76
C ASP A 259 4.47 -0.67 -9.72
N LYS A 260 3.32 -0.66 -9.03
CA LYS A 260 2.48 0.54 -8.80
C LYS A 260 1.99 1.25 -10.08
N LYS A 261 1.90 0.52 -11.20
CA LYS A 261 1.33 1.00 -12.47
C LYS A 261 0.48 -0.11 -13.08
N ALA A 262 -0.62 0.26 -13.71
CA ALA A 262 -1.45 -0.69 -14.45
C ALA A 262 -0.68 -1.19 -15.68
N ALA A 263 -0.46 -2.50 -15.78
CA ALA A 263 0.28 -3.11 -16.87
C ALA A 263 -0.26 -4.49 -17.23
N ALA A 264 -0.42 -4.76 -18.53
CA ALA A 264 -0.92 -6.03 -19.04
C ALA A 264 -0.04 -7.22 -18.64
N ILE A 265 1.28 -7.03 -18.53
CA ILE A 265 2.20 -8.10 -18.12
C ILE A 265 1.90 -8.62 -16.71
N ASN A 266 1.46 -7.77 -15.78
CA ASN A 266 1.04 -8.23 -14.45
C ASN A 266 -0.28 -9.00 -14.50
N TRP A 267 -1.17 -8.64 -15.43
CA TRP A 267 -2.44 -9.35 -15.64
C TRP A 267 -2.23 -10.72 -16.28
N ILE A 268 -1.33 -10.81 -17.27
CA ILE A 268 -1.09 -12.02 -18.06
C ILE A 268 -0.16 -12.98 -17.32
N ASP A 269 1.00 -12.49 -16.87
CA ASP A 269 2.00 -13.36 -16.25
C ASP A 269 1.80 -13.48 -14.74
N GLY A 270 1.12 -12.54 -14.10
CA GLY A 270 1.02 -12.45 -12.65
C GLY A 270 2.21 -11.74 -11.98
N ARG A 271 2.00 -11.29 -10.74
CA ARG A 271 3.02 -10.61 -9.91
C ARG A 271 2.62 -10.55 -8.43
N GLY A 272 3.48 -10.99 -7.52
CA GLY A 272 3.10 -11.24 -6.14
C GLY A 272 2.42 -12.60 -6.06
N ARG A 273 1.19 -12.66 -5.54
CA ARG A 273 0.40 -13.88 -5.43
C ARG A 273 -0.74 -13.88 -6.43
N SER A 274 -0.78 -14.92 -7.25
CA SER A 274 -1.93 -15.21 -8.10
C SER A 274 -2.91 -16.05 -7.30
N VAL A 275 -4.16 -15.61 -7.15
CA VAL A 275 -5.16 -16.27 -6.30
C VAL A 275 -6.46 -16.46 -7.06
N VAL A 276 -7.09 -17.61 -6.84
CA VAL A 276 -8.47 -17.86 -7.24
C VAL A 276 -9.31 -18.16 -6.00
N ALA A 277 -10.53 -17.63 -5.96
CA ALA A 277 -11.51 -17.92 -4.93
C ALA A 277 -12.87 -18.15 -5.59
N ASP A 278 -13.61 -19.17 -5.15
CA ASP A 278 -14.94 -19.48 -5.67
C ASP A 278 -15.89 -20.06 -4.62
N CYS A 279 -17.19 -19.95 -4.90
CA CYS A 279 -18.24 -20.64 -4.18
C CYS A 279 -19.52 -20.77 -5.02
N ILE A 280 -20.44 -21.62 -4.56
CA ILE A 280 -21.77 -21.78 -5.12
C ILE A 280 -22.78 -21.30 -4.07
N LEU A 281 -23.63 -20.34 -4.43
CA LEU A 281 -24.69 -19.84 -3.57
C LEU A 281 -26.04 -20.46 -3.96
N PRO A 282 -26.72 -21.14 -3.03
CA PRO A 282 -28.08 -21.61 -3.26
C PRO A 282 -29.00 -20.46 -3.70
N ALA A 283 -29.91 -20.71 -4.64
CA ALA A 283 -30.86 -19.71 -5.12
C ALA A 283 -31.68 -19.08 -3.98
N SER A 284 -31.98 -19.86 -2.94
CA SER A 284 -32.66 -19.40 -1.72
C SER A 284 -31.83 -18.38 -0.93
N VAL A 285 -30.50 -18.51 -0.89
CA VAL A 285 -29.59 -17.55 -0.25
C VAL A 285 -29.49 -16.27 -1.09
N VAL A 286 -29.38 -16.40 -2.41
CA VAL A 286 -29.37 -15.24 -3.32
C VAL A 286 -30.67 -14.43 -3.16
N ALA A 287 -31.82 -15.10 -3.09
CA ALA A 287 -33.11 -14.45 -2.88
C ALA A 287 -33.23 -13.82 -1.48
N SER A 288 -32.87 -14.56 -0.43
CA SER A 288 -33.09 -14.12 0.96
C SER A 288 -32.07 -13.08 1.44
N VAL A 289 -30.80 -13.17 1.04
CA VAL A 289 -29.72 -12.28 1.50
C VAL A 289 -29.43 -11.20 0.45
N LEU A 290 -29.23 -11.59 -0.80
CA LEU A 290 -28.87 -10.66 -1.89
C LEU A 290 -30.08 -9.98 -2.53
N LYS A 291 -31.31 -10.45 -2.22
CA LYS A 291 -32.58 -9.86 -2.65
C LYS A 291 -32.73 -9.81 -4.18
N THR A 292 -32.16 -10.79 -4.87
CA THR A 292 -32.17 -10.91 -6.33
C THR A 292 -32.26 -12.39 -6.74
N THR A 293 -32.05 -12.71 -8.02
CA THR A 293 -31.99 -14.08 -8.52
C THR A 293 -30.63 -14.38 -9.17
N PRO A 294 -30.20 -15.65 -9.20
CA PRO A 294 -28.98 -16.07 -9.91
C PRO A 294 -28.93 -15.57 -11.35
N LYS A 295 -30.01 -15.77 -12.12
CA LYS A 295 -30.13 -15.29 -13.50
C LYS A 295 -29.85 -13.78 -13.66
N LYS A 296 -30.43 -12.94 -12.78
CA LYS A 296 -30.20 -11.49 -12.82
C LYS A 296 -28.74 -11.13 -12.50
N MET A 297 -28.12 -11.84 -11.55
CA MET A 297 -26.71 -11.65 -11.21
C MET A 297 -25.79 -11.99 -12.39
N VAL A 298 -26.06 -13.09 -13.09
CA VAL A 298 -25.31 -13.52 -14.28
C VAL A 298 -25.45 -12.49 -15.41
N GLU A 299 -26.67 -12.04 -15.70
CA GLU A 299 -26.91 -11.01 -16.71
C GLU A 299 -26.19 -9.69 -16.37
N ALA A 300 -26.21 -9.29 -15.10
CA ALA A 300 -25.47 -8.13 -14.62
C ALA A 300 -23.96 -8.29 -14.77
N ALA A 301 -23.42 -9.47 -14.45
CA ALA A 301 -21.99 -9.75 -14.58
C ALA A 301 -21.54 -9.70 -16.06
N GLN A 302 -22.30 -10.32 -16.96
CA GLN A 302 -22.00 -10.30 -18.40
C GLN A 302 -22.09 -8.88 -19.00
N SER A 303 -23.12 -8.12 -18.62
CA SER A 303 -23.33 -6.77 -19.16
C SER A 303 -22.34 -5.75 -18.59
N LYS A 304 -22.12 -5.73 -17.27
CA LYS A 304 -21.25 -4.75 -16.60
C LYS A 304 -19.78 -5.18 -16.62
N LEU A 305 -19.48 -6.35 -16.08
CA LEU A 305 -18.10 -6.75 -15.76
C LEU A 305 -17.33 -7.22 -17.00
N GLN A 306 -18.03 -7.80 -17.98
CA GLN A 306 -17.43 -8.23 -19.24
C GLN A 306 -17.67 -7.19 -20.35
N SER A 307 -18.92 -7.01 -20.80
CA SER A 307 -19.23 -6.16 -21.95
C SER A 307 -18.88 -4.69 -21.69
N GLY A 308 -19.22 -4.17 -20.50
CA GLY A 308 -18.88 -2.81 -20.08
C GLY A 308 -17.37 -2.57 -20.00
N SER A 309 -16.65 -3.45 -19.31
CA SER A 309 -15.18 -3.38 -19.18
C SER A 309 -14.47 -3.52 -20.54
N ALA A 310 -14.94 -4.43 -21.40
CA ALA A 310 -14.40 -4.59 -22.76
C ALA A 310 -14.64 -3.33 -23.59
N ARG A 311 -15.83 -2.73 -23.50
CA ARG A 311 -16.15 -1.47 -24.19
C ARG A 311 -15.27 -0.31 -23.72
N ALA A 312 -14.90 -0.31 -22.44
CA ALA A 312 -13.98 0.66 -21.84
C ALA A 312 -12.49 0.32 -22.04
N VAL A 313 -12.17 -0.83 -22.65
CA VAL A 313 -10.80 -1.32 -22.85
C VAL A 313 -10.05 -1.46 -21.52
N CYS A 314 -10.75 -1.92 -20.47
CA CYS A 314 -10.16 -2.18 -19.17
C CYS A 314 -9.22 -3.39 -19.23
N ILE A 315 -8.01 -3.25 -18.69
CA ILE A 315 -7.05 -4.36 -18.53
C ILE A 315 -7.05 -4.77 -17.05
N GLY A 316 -7.41 -6.03 -16.79
CA GLY A 316 -7.52 -6.58 -15.43
C GLY A 316 -8.66 -6.01 -14.57
N GLY A 317 -9.57 -5.24 -15.18
CA GLY A 317 -10.66 -4.54 -14.50
C GLY A 317 -12.03 -5.19 -14.66
N ASN A 318 -12.12 -6.52 -14.85
CA ASN A 318 -13.39 -7.22 -15.05
C ASN A 318 -14.08 -7.52 -13.70
N ASN A 319 -14.25 -6.49 -12.88
CA ASN A 319 -14.82 -6.56 -11.52
C ASN A 319 -15.59 -5.27 -11.20
N ALA A 320 -16.37 -5.27 -10.12
CA ALA A 320 -17.19 -4.13 -9.72
C ALA A 320 -16.42 -3.13 -8.86
N HIS A 321 -15.78 -3.60 -7.78
CA HIS A 321 -15.09 -2.76 -6.80
C HIS A 321 -13.99 -3.49 -6.01
N ALA A 322 -13.26 -4.41 -6.65
CA ALA A 322 -12.16 -5.13 -5.99
C ALA A 322 -11.16 -4.17 -5.30
N ALA A 323 -10.90 -3.01 -5.91
CA ALA A 323 -10.03 -1.97 -5.35
C ALA A 323 -10.48 -1.44 -3.97
N ASN A 324 -11.78 -1.30 -3.72
CA ASN A 324 -12.30 -0.85 -2.43
C ASN A 324 -11.94 -1.83 -1.32
N ILE A 325 -12.16 -3.12 -1.57
CA ILE A 325 -11.88 -4.19 -0.60
C ILE A 325 -10.38 -4.33 -0.36
N VAL A 326 -9.59 -4.38 -1.43
CA VAL A 326 -8.13 -4.49 -1.35
C VAL A 326 -7.55 -3.31 -0.56
N THR A 327 -7.97 -2.07 -0.87
CA THR A 327 -7.48 -0.88 -0.17
C THR A 327 -7.82 -0.92 1.32
N ALA A 328 -9.05 -1.29 1.67
CA ALA A 328 -9.48 -1.30 3.06
C ALA A 328 -8.71 -2.33 3.91
N ILE A 329 -8.43 -3.51 3.34
CA ILE A 329 -7.60 -4.53 4.00
C ILE A 329 -6.14 -4.10 4.03
N PHE A 330 -5.61 -3.51 2.94
CA PHE A 330 -4.22 -3.05 2.85
C PHE A 330 -3.90 -2.01 3.93
N LEU A 331 -4.78 -1.01 4.11
CA LEU A 331 -4.65 0.01 5.16
C LEU A 331 -4.69 -0.62 6.55
N ALA A 332 -5.63 -1.55 6.79
CA ALA A 332 -5.77 -2.21 8.08
C ALA A 332 -4.57 -3.11 8.43
N THR A 333 -3.95 -3.74 7.44
CA THR A 333 -2.91 -4.77 7.63
C THR A 333 -1.50 -4.30 7.29
N GLY A 334 -1.30 -3.00 7.07
CA GLY A 334 0.04 -2.41 6.89
C GLY A 334 0.71 -2.74 5.57
N GLN A 335 -0.07 -2.98 4.52
CA GLN A 335 0.42 -3.21 3.17
C GLN A 335 0.70 -1.88 2.45
N ASP A 336 1.39 -1.95 1.31
CA ASP A 336 1.65 -0.77 0.48
C ASP A 336 0.42 -0.41 -0.37
N CYS A 337 -0.32 0.63 0.05
CA CYS A 337 -1.55 1.03 -0.64
C CYS A 337 -1.33 1.53 -2.08
N ALA A 338 -0.11 1.92 -2.46
CA ALA A 338 0.15 2.25 -3.86
C ALA A 338 0.14 1.01 -4.77
N GLN A 339 0.28 -0.19 -4.20
CA GLN A 339 0.20 -1.46 -4.93
C GLN A 339 -1.24 -1.93 -5.15
N VAL A 340 -2.25 -1.20 -4.67
CA VAL A 340 -3.66 -1.45 -5.02
C VAL A 340 -3.86 -1.45 -6.53
N ILE A 341 -3.12 -0.61 -7.27
CA ILE A 341 -3.23 -0.48 -8.74
C ILE A 341 -3.14 -1.84 -9.45
N SER A 342 -2.22 -2.69 -9.04
CA SER A 342 -2.05 -4.06 -9.54
C SER A 342 -2.82 -5.07 -8.70
N SER A 343 -2.75 -4.95 -7.38
CA SER A 343 -3.37 -5.90 -6.45
C SER A 343 -4.89 -5.95 -6.54
N SER A 344 -5.55 -4.94 -7.12
CA SER A 344 -6.99 -4.93 -7.39
C SER A 344 -7.37 -5.43 -8.78
N MET A 345 -6.41 -5.87 -9.61
CA MET A 345 -6.74 -6.50 -10.88
C MET A 345 -7.46 -7.81 -10.61
N CYS A 346 -8.72 -7.90 -11.03
CA CYS A 346 -9.61 -9.00 -10.71
C CYS A 346 -10.53 -9.29 -11.89
N SER A 347 -10.71 -10.59 -12.17
CA SER A 347 -11.80 -11.09 -12.99
C SER A 347 -12.84 -11.73 -12.09
N THR A 348 -14.04 -11.16 -12.07
CA THR A 348 -15.21 -11.72 -11.39
C THR A 348 -16.09 -12.41 -12.42
N ARG A 349 -16.43 -13.67 -12.17
CA ARG A 349 -17.30 -14.49 -13.04
C ARG A 349 -18.49 -14.99 -12.25
N MET A 350 -19.66 -14.96 -12.88
CA MET A 350 -20.91 -15.45 -12.30
C MET A 350 -21.63 -16.31 -13.32
N GLU A 351 -22.09 -17.48 -12.91
CA GLU A 351 -22.80 -18.44 -13.77
C GLU A 351 -23.97 -19.07 -13.03
N GLU A 352 -25.02 -19.42 -13.76
CA GLU A 352 -26.12 -20.21 -13.22
C GLU A 352 -25.75 -21.68 -13.36
N THR A 353 -25.80 -22.42 -12.27
CA THR A 353 -25.54 -23.87 -12.28
C THR A 353 -26.72 -24.62 -12.88
N SER A 354 -26.54 -25.91 -13.19
CA SER A 354 -27.64 -26.77 -13.64
C SER A 354 -28.79 -26.90 -12.64
N GLU A 355 -28.53 -26.60 -11.36
CA GLU A 355 -29.52 -26.65 -10.27
C GLU A 355 -30.24 -25.30 -10.06
N GLY A 356 -29.88 -24.28 -10.85
CA GLY A 356 -30.44 -22.93 -10.73
C GLY A 356 -29.76 -22.07 -9.66
N ASP A 357 -28.64 -22.54 -9.11
CA ASP A 357 -27.83 -21.82 -8.12
C ASP A 357 -26.83 -20.86 -8.79
N LEU A 358 -26.19 -20.01 -8.00
CA LEU A 358 -25.21 -19.05 -8.49
C LEU A 358 -23.79 -19.52 -8.20
N TYR A 359 -23.05 -19.94 -9.23
CA TYR A 359 -21.60 -20.04 -9.16
C TYR A 359 -20.98 -18.65 -9.25
N VAL A 360 -20.02 -18.36 -8.40
CA VAL A 360 -19.22 -17.13 -8.44
C VAL A 360 -17.75 -17.43 -8.23
N SER A 361 -16.89 -16.74 -8.97
CA SER A 361 -15.45 -16.76 -8.72
C SER A 361 -14.80 -15.40 -8.92
N CYS A 362 -13.73 -15.17 -8.18
CA CYS A 362 -12.80 -14.07 -8.36
C CYS A 362 -11.40 -14.63 -8.64
N THR A 363 -10.72 -14.08 -9.63
CA THR A 363 -9.34 -14.43 -9.97
C THR A 363 -8.50 -13.17 -9.97
N MET A 364 -7.48 -13.13 -9.11
CA MET A 364 -6.60 -11.99 -8.88
C MET A 364 -5.15 -12.41 -9.13
N PRO A 365 -4.58 -12.16 -10.32
CA PRO A 365 -3.27 -12.68 -10.71
C PRO A 365 -2.09 -11.92 -10.12
N CYS A 366 -2.32 -10.76 -9.48
CA CYS A 366 -1.22 -9.93 -9.01
C CYS A 366 -1.41 -9.29 -7.63
N VAL A 367 -1.79 -10.07 -6.62
CA VAL A 367 -1.94 -9.62 -5.24
C VAL A 367 -0.57 -9.46 -4.57
N GLU A 368 -0.11 -8.23 -4.39
CA GLU A 368 1.19 -7.90 -3.81
C GLU A 368 1.08 -7.66 -2.32
N VAL A 369 1.30 -8.71 -1.53
CA VAL A 369 1.13 -8.66 -0.07
C VAL A 369 2.30 -9.30 0.67
N GLY A 370 2.46 -8.93 1.92
CA GLY A 370 3.39 -9.55 2.85
C GLY A 370 2.91 -9.42 4.29
N THR A 371 3.43 -10.27 5.16
CA THR A 371 3.12 -10.26 6.60
C THR A 371 4.36 -9.94 7.45
N VAL A 372 5.46 -9.59 6.77
CA VAL A 372 6.74 -9.14 7.34
C VAL A 372 7.26 -7.93 6.56
N GLY A 373 7.79 -6.94 7.29
CA GLY A 373 8.39 -5.73 6.73
C GLY A 373 7.38 -4.64 6.34
N GLY A 374 7.89 -3.47 5.96
CA GLY A 374 7.04 -2.32 5.63
C GLY A 374 6.14 -1.93 6.81
N GLY A 375 4.89 -1.58 6.52
CA GLY A 375 3.92 -1.17 7.55
C GLY A 375 3.43 -2.30 8.47
N THR A 376 3.73 -3.57 8.17
CA THR A 376 3.29 -4.73 8.98
C THR A 376 3.96 -4.80 10.36
N ILE A 377 5.04 -4.03 10.56
CA ILE A 377 5.76 -3.92 11.83
C ILE A 377 5.07 -2.96 12.82
N LEU A 378 4.18 -2.10 12.33
CA LEU A 378 3.43 -1.17 13.16
C LEU A 378 2.41 -1.96 13.98
N ARG A 379 2.36 -1.71 15.30
CA ARG A 379 1.55 -2.53 16.22
C ARG A 379 0.07 -2.64 15.84
N PRO A 380 -0.66 -1.56 15.50
CA PRO A 380 -2.08 -1.68 15.14
C PRO A 380 -2.31 -2.55 13.90
N GLN A 381 -1.46 -2.40 12.88
CA GLN A 381 -1.51 -3.19 11.65
C GLN A 381 -1.15 -4.66 11.91
N ASN A 382 -0.19 -4.89 12.81
CA ASN A 382 0.20 -6.23 13.23
C ASN A 382 -0.94 -6.95 13.97
N GLU A 383 -1.68 -6.25 14.84
CA GLU A 383 -2.87 -6.80 15.51
C GLU A 383 -3.96 -7.21 14.50
N CYS A 384 -4.17 -6.41 13.45
CA CYS A 384 -5.07 -6.78 12.34
C CYS A 384 -4.59 -8.05 11.61
N LEU A 385 -3.28 -8.23 11.40
CA LEU A 385 -2.73 -9.47 10.86
C LEU A 385 -2.87 -10.66 11.82
N GLN A 386 -2.80 -10.43 13.13
CA GLN A 386 -3.04 -11.45 14.15
C GLN A 386 -4.50 -11.91 14.15
N MET A 387 -5.46 -10.99 13.98
CA MET A 387 -6.88 -11.34 13.79
C MET A 387 -7.08 -12.29 12.61
N LEU A 388 -6.29 -12.15 11.55
CA LEU A 388 -6.30 -12.98 10.36
C LEU A 388 -5.41 -14.24 10.47
N SER A 389 -4.82 -14.48 11.65
CA SER A 389 -3.90 -15.60 11.90
C SER A 389 -2.75 -15.68 10.89
N CYS A 390 -2.19 -14.54 10.48
CA CYS A 390 -1.09 -14.48 9.52
C CYS A 390 -0.01 -13.44 9.87
N ALA A 391 0.05 -12.93 11.09
CA ALA A 391 1.11 -12.00 11.47
C ALA A 391 2.51 -12.63 11.47
N GLY A 392 3.50 -11.90 10.94
CA GLY A 392 4.90 -12.30 10.98
C GLY A 392 5.25 -13.44 10.00
N PRO A 393 6.49 -13.95 10.07
CA PRO A 393 6.95 -15.04 9.20
C PRO A 393 6.37 -16.38 9.63
N SER A 394 6.04 -17.22 8.64
CA SER A 394 5.73 -18.63 8.88
C SER A 394 7.03 -19.44 8.95
N LEU A 395 7.42 -19.86 10.15
CA LEU A 395 8.63 -20.65 10.36
C LEU A 395 8.56 -22.07 9.75
N PRO A 396 7.44 -22.82 9.84
CA PRO A 396 7.36 -24.17 9.29
C PRO A 396 7.26 -24.19 7.76
N THR A 397 6.65 -23.16 7.17
CA THR A 397 6.38 -23.10 5.74
C THR A 397 6.50 -21.65 5.26
N PRO A 398 7.69 -21.20 4.84
CA PRO A 398 7.89 -19.83 4.37
C PRO A 398 6.89 -19.45 3.28
N GLY A 399 6.26 -18.28 3.42
CA GLY A 399 5.25 -17.78 2.49
C GLY A 399 3.80 -18.16 2.84
N ALA A 400 3.58 -19.10 3.77
CA ALA A 400 2.23 -19.56 4.10
C ALA A 400 1.35 -18.46 4.73
N HIS A 401 1.91 -17.55 5.52
CA HIS A 401 1.12 -16.47 6.11
C HIS A 401 0.71 -15.44 5.06
N ALA A 402 1.63 -15.08 4.17
CA ALA A 402 1.30 -14.15 3.09
C ALA A 402 0.38 -14.79 2.03
N ASN A 403 0.46 -16.11 1.80
CA ASN A 403 -0.50 -16.85 0.99
C ASN A 403 -1.90 -16.81 1.60
N ARG A 404 -2.01 -17.09 2.91
CA ARG A 404 -3.28 -16.95 3.65
C ARG A 404 -3.86 -15.55 3.53
N LEU A 405 -3.04 -14.50 3.67
CA LEU A 405 -3.51 -13.12 3.51
C LEU A 405 -4.06 -12.88 2.10
N ALA A 406 -3.41 -13.38 1.05
CA ALA A 406 -3.89 -13.23 -0.32
C ALA A 406 -5.19 -14.00 -0.59
N GLU A 407 -5.35 -15.21 -0.03
CA GLU A 407 -6.59 -16.00 -0.06
C GLU A 407 -7.73 -15.28 0.66
N ILE A 408 -7.45 -14.67 1.82
CA ILE A 408 -8.42 -13.85 2.57
C ILE A 408 -8.85 -12.64 1.76
N ILE A 409 -7.91 -11.92 1.14
CA ILE A 409 -8.22 -10.76 0.30
C ILE A 409 -9.11 -11.16 -0.88
N CYS A 410 -8.75 -12.21 -1.62
CA CYS A 410 -9.52 -12.65 -2.79
C CYS A 410 -10.93 -13.11 -2.39
N SER A 411 -11.06 -13.85 -1.28
CA SER A 411 -12.36 -14.27 -0.73
C SER A 411 -13.22 -13.09 -0.26
N THR A 412 -12.60 -12.07 0.33
CA THR A 412 -13.30 -10.85 0.77
C THR A 412 -13.72 -10.01 -0.44
N VAL A 413 -12.90 -9.95 -1.49
CA VAL A 413 -13.26 -9.34 -2.77
C VAL A 413 -14.50 -10.04 -3.33
N LEU A 414 -14.52 -11.38 -3.37
CA LEU A 414 -15.68 -12.15 -3.82
C LEU A 414 -16.96 -11.80 -3.04
N ALA A 415 -16.87 -11.73 -1.71
CA ALA A 415 -17.99 -11.30 -0.87
C ALA A 415 -18.45 -9.86 -1.19
N GLY A 416 -17.51 -8.93 -1.34
CA GLY A 416 -17.79 -7.56 -1.74
C GLY A 416 -18.47 -7.49 -3.11
N GLU A 417 -17.97 -8.21 -4.10
CA GLU A 417 -18.49 -8.26 -5.47
C GLU A 417 -19.94 -8.76 -5.49
N LEU A 418 -20.25 -9.84 -4.77
CA LEU A 418 -21.61 -10.36 -4.63
C LEU A 418 -22.59 -9.31 -4.11
N SER A 419 -22.23 -8.64 -3.02
CA SER A 419 -23.12 -7.65 -2.40
C SER A 419 -23.34 -6.43 -3.30
N LEU A 420 -22.27 -5.89 -3.90
CA LEU A 420 -22.39 -4.72 -4.77
C LEU A 420 -23.14 -5.05 -6.07
N MET A 421 -22.84 -6.17 -6.72
CA MET A 421 -23.54 -6.59 -7.94
C MET A 421 -25.03 -6.78 -7.69
N ALA A 422 -25.41 -7.37 -6.54
CA ALA A 422 -26.81 -7.48 -6.15
C ALA A 422 -27.46 -6.11 -5.87
N ALA A 423 -26.76 -5.20 -5.19
CA ALA A 423 -27.27 -3.86 -4.92
C ALA A 423 -27.50 -3.04 -6.21
N LEU A 424 -26.71 -3.26 -7.26
CA LEU A 424 -26.80 -2.55 -8.54
C LEU A 424 -28.05 -2.93 -9.36
N ILE A 425 -28.55 -4.14 -9.18
CA ILE A 425 -29.69 -4.69 -9.95
C ILE A 425 -30.96 -4.84 -9.11
N THR A 426 -30.92 -4.32 -7.90
CA THR A 426 -32.07 -4.19 -7.01
C THR A 426 -32.31 -2.70 -6.74
N ASP A 427 -33.54 -2.31 -6.42
CA ASP A 427 -33.88 -0.89 -6.15
C ASP A 427 -33.20 -0.30 -4.90
N GLN A 428 -32.23 -1.01 -4.29
CA GLN A 428 -31.52 -0.61 -3.07
C GLN A 428 -30.55 0.56 -3.30
N LEU A 429 -29.89 0.62 -4.46
CA LEU A 429 -28.93 1.71 -4.73
C LEU A 429 -29.60 3.06 -5.01
N VAL A 430 -30.81 3.04 -5.58
CA VAL A 430 -31.60 4.26 -5.87
C VAL A 430 -32.31 4.78 -4.61
N SER A 431 -32.59 3.93 -3.61
CA SER A 431 -33.47 4.27 -2.50
C SER A 431 -32.79 4.51 -1.14
N THR A 432 -31.65 3.87 -0.82
CA THR A 432 -31.25 3.78 0.60
C THR A 432 -29.75 3.90 0.92
N SER A 433 -28.82 3.41 0.10
CA SER A 433 -27.40 3.31 0.53
C SER A 433 -26.61 4.62 0.47
N HIS A 434 -26.83 5.47 -0.53
CA HIS A 434 -26.15 6.79 -0.62
C HIS A 434 -26.92 7.89 0.14
N SER A 435 -28.24 7.83 0.16
CA SER A 435 -29.10 8.90 0.69
C SER A 435 -29.06 9.03 2.21
N TYR A 436 -28.98 7.92 2.96
CA TYR A 436 -28.94 7.97 4.43
C TYR A 436 -27.60 8.45 5.00
N LEU A 437 -26.49 8.22 4.29
CA LEU A 437 -25.15 8.63 4.73
C LEU A 437 -24.80 10.06 4.30
N PHE A 438 -25.29 10.52 3.14
CA PHE A 438 -25.18 11.94 2.75
C PHE A 438 -26.04 12.88 3.62
N ALA A 439 -27.06 12.38 4.32
CA ALA A 439 -27.84 13.16 5.28
C ALA A 439 -27.00 13.70 6.47
N CYS A 440 -25.81 13.14 6.73
CA CYS A 440 -24.86 13.73 7.70
C CYS A 440 -24.17 15.01 7.18
N ILE A 441 -24.11 15.23 5.87
CA ILE A 441 -23.50 16.44 5.31
C ILE A 441 -24.41 17.66 5.50
N THR A 442 -25.74 17.47 5.55
CA THR A 442 -26.71 18.56 5.78
C THR A 442 -27.02 18.81 7.26
N SER A 443 -26.66 17.89 8.17
CA SER A 443 -26.88 18.03 9.62
C SER A 443 -25.63 18.43 10.40
N ASN A 444 -24.46 18.48 9.75
CA ASN A 444 -23.22 18.93 10.38
C ASN A 444 -23.19 20.46 10.50
N LYS A 445 -23.26 20.97 11.74
CA LYS A 445 -22.97 22.36 12.16
C LYS A 445 -21.57 22.87 11.77
N TRP A 446 -20.77 22.07 11.06
CA TRP A 446 -19.37 22.32 10.70
C TRP A 446 -19.17 23.39 9.61
N MET A 447 -20.18 23.64 8.75
CA MET A 447 -20.08 24.72 7.76
C MET A 447 -20.34 26.12 8.33
N ALA A 448 -20.91 26.23 9.53
CA ALA A 448 -21.32 27.53 10.09
C ALA A 448 -20.17 28.29 10.81
N THR A 449 -19.00 27.68 11.00
CA THR A 449 -17.92 28.23 11.85
C THR A 449 -16.58 28.44 11.16
N GLN A 450 -16.49 28.37 9.83
CA GLN A 450 -15.23 28.71 9.17
C GLN A 450 -15.07 30.23 9.05
N GLN A 451 -14.16 30.80 9.87
CA GLN A 451 -13.51 32.06 9.51
C GLN A 451 -12.74 31.85 8.20
N PRO A 452 -12.70 32.86 7.30
CA PRO A 452 -11.96 32.74 6.05
C PRO A 452 -10.49 32.43 6.35
N VAL A 453 -10.03 31.28 5.84
CA VAL A 453 -8.61 30.91 5.86
C VAL A 453 -7.87 31.95 5.03
N GLU A 454 -7.01 32.76 5.68
CA GLU A 454 -6.13 33.69 4.98
C GLU A 454 -5.28 32.92 3.97
N ASN A 455 -5.22 33.43 2.73
CA ASN A 455 -4.35 32.89 1.69
C ASN A 455 -2.91 32.79 2.21
N PRO A 456 -2.19 31.68 1.96
CA PRO A 456 -0.77 31.60 2.30
C PRO A 456 -0.03 32.71 1.54
N SER A 457 0.47 33.69 2.29
CA SER A 457 1.30 34.75 1.76
C SER A 457 2.56 34.11 1.15
N PRO A 458 2.93 34.44 -0.11
CA PRO A 458 4.16 33.91 -0.69
C PRO A 458 5.36 34.43 0.12
N LEU A 459 6.16 33.49 0.62
CA LEU A 459 7.46 33.74 1.25
C LEU A 459 8.47 34.24 0.20
N VAL A 460 8.28 35.47 -0.30
CA VAL A 460 9.33 36.24 -0.96
C VAL A 460 9.14 37.70 -0.54
N GLY A 461 9.97 38.15 0.39
CA GLY A 461 10.03 39.56 0.78
C GLY A 461 10.40 40.43 -0.41
N ASN A 462 9.68 41.54 -0.58
CA ASN A 462 10.02 42.61 -1.51
C ASN A 462 11.45 43.13 -1.23
N SER A 463 12.39 42.78 -2.09
CA SER A 463 13.66 43.50 -2.22
C SER A 463 13.87 43.93 -3.67
N SER A 464 13.97 45.24 -3.83
CA SER A 464 14.30 45.99 -5.05
C SER A 464 15.28 45.29 -6.00
N ARG A 465 14.93 45.27 -7.29
CA ARG A 465 15.78 44.86 -8.41
C ARG A 465 17.17 45.52 -8.33
N LYS A 466 18.21 44.72 -8.12
CA LYS A 466 19.58 45.00 -8.55
C LYS A 466 20.13 43.76 -9.23
N ASP A 467 20.65 43.95 -10.44
CA ASP A 467 21.26 42.92 -11.27
C ASP A 467 22.38 42.18 -10.53
N VAL A 468 22.25 40.86 -10.41
CA VAL A 468 23.33 39.99 -9.92
C VAL A 468 23.69 38.98 -11.02
N ARG A 469 24.91 39.14 -11.56
CA ARG A 469 25.58 38.18 -12.45
C ARG A 469 25.65 36.81 -11.77
N VAL A 470 25.04 35.80 -12.40
CA VAL A 470 25.11 34.40 -11.96
C VAL A 470 26.50 33.84 -12.27
N LYS A 471 27.32 33.61 -11.23
CA LYS A 471 28.48 32.71 -11.31
C LYS A 471 27.97 31.27 -11.29
N ARG A 472 28.22 30.52 -12.37
CA ARG A 472 28.03 29.06 -12.40
C ARG A 472 28.95 28.42 -11.36
N THR A 473 28.35 27.85 -10.32
CA THR A 473 29.04 26.96 -9.39
C THR A 473 28.39 25.59 -9.54
N THR A 474 29.13 24.63 -10.09
CA THR A 474 28.70 23.25 -10.27
C THR A 474 28.67 22.56 -8.90
N LEU A 475 27.47 22.36 -8.37
CA LEU A 475 27.24 21.48 -7.21
C LEU A 475 27.15 20.04 -7.71
N LYS A 476 28.15 19.22 -7.38
CA LYS A 476 28.04 17.75 -7.44
C LYS A 476 27.06 17.33 -6.34
N VAL A 477 25.92 16.78 -6.74
CA VAL A 477 24.99 16.09 -5.85
C VAL A 477 25.37 14.62 -5.85
N GLU A 478 25.93 14.14 -4.75
CA GLU A 478 26.09 12.70 -4.52
C GLU A 478 24.77 12.13 -4.03
N CYS A 479 24.03 11.47 -4.92
CA CYS A 479 22.88 10.66 -4.58
C CYS A 479 23.36 9.33 -3.98
N SER A 480 23.45 9.27 -2.66
CA SER A 480 23.39 8.00 -1.94
C SER A 480 22.49 8.18 -0.72
N ASN A 481 21.61 7.19 -0.51
CA ASN A 481 20.64 7.04 0.59
C ASN A 481 19.20 7.54 0.35
N ILE A 482 18.64 7.29 -0.84
CA ILE A 482 17.19 7.10 -0.99
C ILE A 482 16.97 5.97 -2.00
N LEU A 483 17.07 4.73 -1.53
CA LEU A 483 16.47 3.53 -2.11
C LEU A 483 16.18 2.55 -0.99
#